data_AF-A0AAV8XCB7-F1
#
_entry.id   AF-A0AAV8XCB7-F1
#
_cell.length_a   1.000
_cell.length_b   1.000
_cell.length_c   1.000
_cell.angle_alpha   90.00
_cell.angle_beta   90.00
_cell.angle_gamma   90.00
#
_symmetry.space_group_name_H-M   'P 1'
#
loop_
_entity.id
_entity.type
_entity.pdbx_description
1 polymer ?
#
loop_
_entity_poly.entity_id
_entity_poly.type
_entity_poly.pdbx_seq_one_letter_code
_entity_poly.pdbx_strand_id
1 'polypeptide(L)'
;MKSNIQTSNQIINSKISLTSENQIMAQFKPEYLSCVPQFDGNPNELNRFLSTCDSIITAFYDATNPNNFHNVYLLNSLIGKLTGSAKVVVNIQSVTTWNELKDTLYRNFADQRDEACLNRDLVLLKQFPNEKPQQFFDRCLQILNLICSYVDIHEEQVEAKNIKTRSVQ
;
A
#
# COMPACT_ATOMS: atom_id res chain seq x y z
N MET A 1 4.86 -53.26 56.71
CA MET A 1 5.73 -53.94 55.72
C MET A 1 5.07 -53.77 54.36
N LYS A 2 5.77 -53.12 53.40
CA LYS A 2 5.41 -52.86 51.99
C LYS A 2 4.30 -51.81 51.76
N SER A 3 4.34 -50.84 50.85
CA SER A 3 5.39 -50.08 50.11
C SER A 3 4.61 -49.09 49.21
N ASN A 4 5.15 -47.87 49.04
CA ASN A 4 4.71 -46.83 48.10
C ASN A 4 4.47 -47.33 46.67
N ILE A 5 3.56 -46.67 45.93
CA ILE A 5 3.83 -45.92 44.69
C ILE A 5 2.60 -45.04 44.38
N GLN A 6 2.85 -43.73 44.27
CA GLN A 6 1.98 -42.70 43.68
C GLN A 6 1.91 -42.87 42.16
N THR A 7 0.73 -42.72 41.57
CA THR A 7 0.63 -42.13 40.23
C THR A 7 -0.64 -41.30 40.10
N SER A 8 -0.41 -40.00 39.95
CA SER A 8 -1.32 -38.91 39.64
C SER A 8 -2.06 -39.12 38.32
N ASN A 9 -3.32 -38.66 38.23
CA ASN A 9 -3.87 -37.91 37.10
C ASN A 9 -5.35 -37.57 37.37
N GLN A 10 -5.57 -36.54 38.19
CA GLN A 10 -6.80 -35.75 38.13
C GLN A 10 -6.56 -34.64 37.08
N ILE A 11 -7.01 -34.87 35.84
CA ILE A 11 -7.13 -33.79 34.86
C ILE A 11 -8.58 -33.33 34.90
N ILE A 12 -8.68 -32.06 35.26
CA ILE A 12 -9.85 -31.26 35.60
C ILE A 12 -10.61 -30.94 34.30
N ASN A 13 -11.79 -31.54 34.12
CA ASN A 13 -12.79 -31.03 33.19
C ASN A 13 -13.42 -29.77 33.80
N SER A 14 -12.81 -28.62 33.55
CA SER A 14 -13.44 -27.32 33.80
C SER A 14 -13.96 -26.77 32.48
N LYS A 15 -15.28 -26.51 32.48
CA LYS A 15 -16.02 -25.78 31.45
C LYS A 15 -15.29 -24.46 31.15
N ILE A 16 -14.85 -24.29 29.91
CA ILE A 16 -14.55 -22.97 29.36
C ILE A 16 -15.63 -22.69 28.32
N SER A 17 -16.68 -22.01 28.77
CA SER A 17 -17.48 -21.14 27.90
C SER A 17 -17.07 -19.72 28.22
N LEU A 18 -16.27 -19.12 27.36
CA LEU A 18 -16.06 -17.67 27.29
C LEU A 18 -16.22 -17.27 25.83
N THR A 19 -17.39 -16.71 25.56
CA THR A 19 -17.72 -15.85 24.42
C THR A 19 -16.52 -15.04 23.95
N SER A 20 -16.07 -15.30 22.73
CA SER A 20 -15.22 -14.38 21.97
C SER A 20 -15.87 -14.27 20.61
N GLU A 21 -16.35 -13.08 20.27
CA GLU A 21 -16.65 -12.73 18.89
C GLU A 21 -15.36 -12.87 18.11
N ASN A 22 -15.14 -14.06 17.53
CA ASN A 22 -14.06 -14.30 16.61
C ASN A 22 -14.37 -13.48 15.36
N GLN A 23 -13.88 -12.24 15.31
CA GLN A 23 -13.44 -11.69 14.04
C GLN A 23 -12.43 -12.70 13.51
N ILE A 24 -12.88 -13.52 12.56
CA ILE A 24 -12.01 -14.36 11.75
C ILE A 24 -11.12 -13.37 11.01
N MET A 25 -9.97 -12.99 11.58
CA MET A 25 -8.94 -12.29 10.81
C MET A 25 -8.64 -13.23 9.64
N ALA A 26 -8.97 -12.78 8.44
CA ALA A 26 -8.71 -13.54 7.23
C ALA A 26 -7.23 -13.93 7.26
N GLN A 27 -6.94 -15.23 7.20
CA GLN A 27 -5.57 -15.68 7.25
C GLN A 27 -4.82 -15.10 6.06
N PHE A 28 -3.80 -14.29 6.34
CA PHE A 28 -2.96 -13.72 5.29
C PHE A 28 -2.30 -14.83 4.49
N LYS A 29 -2.37 -14.70 3.16
CA LYS A 29 -1.76 -15.62 2.21
C LYS A 29 -0.72 -14.84 1.39
N PRO A 30 0.53 -15.32 1.25
CA PRO A 30 1.59 -14.62 0.51
C PRO A 30 1.20 -14.27 -0.93
N GLU A 31 0.27 -15.00 -1.52
CA GLU A 31 -0.30 -14.77 -2.84
C GLU A 31 -0.95 -13.39 -2.97
N TYR A 32 -1.46 -12.81 -1.87
CA TYR A 32 -2.01 -11.45 -1.88
C TYR A 32 -0.94 -10.40 -2.20
N LEU A 33 0.35 -10.67 -1.97
CA LEU A 33 1.43 -9.76 -2.35
C LEU A 33 1.66 -9.72 -3.88
N SER A 34 1.06 -10.64 -4.64
CA SER A 34 1.16 -10.63 -6.11
C SER A 34 0.43 -9.43 -6.74
N CYS A 35 -0.59 -8.89 -6.08
CA CYS A 35 -1.32 -7.72 -6.59
C CYS A 35 -0.57 -6.41 -6.35
N VAL A 36 0.40 -6.38 -5.44
CA VAL A 36 1.22 -5.19 -5.15
C VAL A 36 2.19 -4.96 -6.31
N PRO A 37 2.08 -3.82 -7.02
CA PRO A 37 2.99 -3.50 -8.10
C PRO A 37 4.41 -3.24 -7.57
N GLN A 38 5.40 -3.38 -8.45
CA GLN A 38 6.74 -2.88 -8.13
C GLN A 38 6.76 -1.36 -8.23
N PHE A 39 7.51 -0.71 -7.35
CA PHE A 39 7.61 0.75 -7.31
C PHE A 39 9.07 1.19 -7.28
N ASP A 40 9.49 1.95 -8.30
CA ASP A 40 10.88 2.39 -8.51
C ASP A 40 11.14 3.85 -8.09
N GLY A 41 10.08 4.60 -7.82
CA GLY A 41 10.12 6.05 -7.55
C GLY A 41 9.34 6.89 -8.56
N ASN A 42 8.70 6.30 -9.57
CA ASN A 42 7.90 7.06 -10.53
C ASN A 42 6.62 7.66 -9.88
N PRO A 43 6.45 8.99 -9.84
CA PRO A 43 5.27 9.64 -9.24
C PRO A 43 3.93 9.15 -9.80
N ASN A 44 3.88 8.73 -11.07
CA ASN A 44 2.67 8.22 -11.71
C ASN A 44 2.15 6.92 -11.10
N GLU A 45 3.06 6.06 -10.60
CA GLU A 45 2.73 4.76 -10.04
C GLU A 45 2.57 4.81 -8.52
N LEU A 46 2.92 5.92 -7.88
CA LEU A 46 2.96 6.07 -6.42
C LEU A 46 1.58 5.82 -5.81
N ASN A 47 0.55 6.51 -6.28
CA ASN A 47 -0.80 6.36 -5.73
C ASN A 47 -1.35 4.94 -5.88
N ARG A 48 -1.07 4.29 -7.02
CA ARG A 48 -1.49 2.91 -7.27
C ARG A 48 -0.80 1.93 -6.31
N PHE A 49 0.51 2.09 -6.12
CA PHE A 49 1.28 1.31 -5.15
C PHE A 49 0.72 1.50 -3.73
N LEU A 50 0.59 2.74 -3.28
CA LEU A 50 0.12 3.07 -1.93
C LEU A 50 -1.31 2.57 -1.68
N SER A 51 -2.22 2.74 -2.63
CA SER A 51 -3.63 2.30 -2.48
C SER A 51 -3.73 0.78 -2.34
N THR A 52 -2.90 0.04 -3.07
CA THR A 52 -2.87 -1.42 -3.00
C THR A 52 -2.26 -1.89 -1.68
N CYS A 53 -1.19 -1.22 -1.23
CA CYS A 53 -0.59 -1.48 0.08
C CYS A 53 -1.57 -1.15 1.23
N ASP A 54 -2.26 0.00 1.18
CA ASP A 54 -3.28 0.40 2.17
C ASP A 54 -4.39 -0.65 2.27
N SER A 55 -4.82 -1.21 1.13
CA SER A 55 -5.85 -2.27 1.10
C SER A 55 -5.39 -3.52 1.84
N ILE A 56 -4.12 -3.91 1.68
CA ILE A 56 -3.53 -5.07 2.36
C ILE A 56 -3.34 -4.78 3.85
N ILE A 57 -2.78 -3.62 4.20
CA ILE A 57 -2.57 -3.21 5.59
C ILE A 57 -3.90 -3.15 6.33
N THR A 58 -4.92 -2.53 5.75
CA THR A 58 -6.26 -2.44 6.36
C THR A 58 -6.88 -3.81 6.62
N ALA A 59 -6.64 -4.79 5.75
CA ALA A 59 -7.23 -6.12 5.86
C ALA A 59 -6.51 -7.05 6.86
N PHE A 60 -5.18 -6.91 7.01
CA PHE A 60 -4.36 -7.92 7.71
C PHE A 60 -3.52 -7.37 8.86
N TYR A 61 -3.36 -6.05 8.99
CA TYR A 61 -2.57 -5.47 10.07
C TYR A 61 -3.27 -5.63 11.42
N ASP A 62 -2.57 -6.20 12.39
CA ASP A 62 -3.05 -6.34 13.75
C ASP A 62 -2.67 -5.11 14.58
N ALA A 63 -3.65 -4.23 14.81
CA ALA A 63 -3.48 -3.03 15.62
C ALA A 63 -3.33 -3.33 17.12
N THR A 64 -3.74 -4.50 17.60
CA THR A 64 -3.67 -4.86 19.02
C THR A 64 -2.27 -5.28 19.44
N ASN A 65 -1.49 -5.84 18.51
CA ASN A 65 -0.09 -6.19 18.72
C ASN A 65 0.80 -5.72 17.55
N PRO A 66 1.17 -4.42 17.50
CA PRO A 66 1.92 -3.83 16.40
C PRO A 66 3.26 -4.52 16.09
N ASN A 67 3.93 -5.05 17.12
CA ASN A 67 5.26 -5.66 17.02
C ASN A 67 5.23 -7.18 16.77
N ASN A 68 4.06 -7.75 16.46
CA ASN A 68 3.97 -9.16 16.14
C ASN A 68 4.77 -9.48 14.85
N PHE A 69 5.22 -10.73 14.73
CA PHE A 69 5.95 -11.17 13.54
C PHE A 69 5.15 -10.99 12.25
N HIS A 70 3.82 -11.09 12.32
CA HIS A 70 2.93 -10.96 11.18
C HIS A 70 3.01 -9.56 10.53
N ASN A 71 2.89 -8.50 11.33
CA ASN A 71 2.97 -7.10 10.91
C ASN A 71 4.38 -6.77 10.38
N VAL A 72 5.43 -7.27 11.05
CA VAL A 72 6.81 -7.12 10.59
C VAL A 72 7.02 -7.79 9.24
N TYR A 73 6.51 -9.02 9.07
CA TYR A 73 6.57 -9.73 7.80
C TYR A 73 5.79 -8.99 6.70
N LEU A 74 4.60 -8.48 7.01
CA LEU A 74 3.76 -7.74 6.09
C LEU A 74 4.49 -6.49 5.58
N LEU A 75 5.02 -5.68 6.49
CA LEU A 75 5.76 -4.47 6.13
C LEU A 75 7.00 -4.79 5.30
N ASN A 76 7.81 -5.77 5.72
CA ASN A 76 9.00 -6.19 4.95
C ASN A 76 8.63 -6.70 3.55
N SER A 77 7.49 -7.36 3.40
CA SER A 77 7.00 -7.82 2.11
C SER A 77 6.63 -6.65 1.19
N LEU A 78 6.03 -5.59 1.73
CA LEU A 78 5.73 -4.37 0.97
C LEU A 78 7.00 -3.60 0.60
N ILE A 79 7.95 -3.46 1.54
CA ILE A 79 9.27 -2.87 1.28
C ILE A 79 10.03 -3.68 0.21
N GLY A 80 9.86 -5.00 0.20
CA GLY A 80 10.43 -5.89 -0.81
C GLY A 80 9.93 -5.64 -2.25
N LYS A 81 8.81 -4.94 -2.43
CA LYS A 81 8.28 -4.51 -3.73
C LYS A 81 8.90 -3.22 -4.25
N LEU A 82 9.65 -2.51 -3.41
CA LEU A 82 10.38 -1.32 -3.83
C LEU A 82 11.61 -1.71 -4.64
N THR A 83 11.86 -0.96 -5.70
CA THR A 83 13.01 -1.09 -6.58
C THR A 83 13.65 0.28 -6.79
N GLY A 84 14.76 0.35 -7.53
CA GLY A 84 15.37 1.61 -7.94
C GLY A 84 15.66 2.59 -6.80
N SER A 85 15.38 3.87 -7.06
CA SER A 85 15.60 4.98 -6.13
C SER A 85 14.71 4.88 -4.89
N ALA A 86 13.47 4.37 -5.03
CA ALA A 86 12.56 4.20 -3.91
C ALA A 86 13.13 3.29 -2.81
N LYS A 87 13.72 2.15 -3.21
CA LYS A 87 14.34 1.22 -2.27
C LYS A 87 15.53 1.85 -1.53
N VAL A 88 16.35 2.62 -2.24
CA VAL A 88 17.52 3.31 -1.65
C VAL A 88 17.08 4.31 -0.59
N VAL A 89 16.10 5.17 -0.90
CA VAL A 89 15.59 6.19 0.02
C VAL A 89 15.00 5.56 1.28
N VAL A 90 14.15 4.54 1.14
CA VAL A 90 13.52 3.86 2.28
C VAL A 90 14.56 3.17 3.18
N ASN A 91 15.59 2.55 2.59
CA ASN A 91 16.67 1.93 3.36
C ASN A 91 17.49 2.95 4.16
N ILE A 92 17.77 4.13 3.59
CA ILE A 92 18.50 5.20 4.29
C ILE A 92 17.68 5.72 5.47
N GLN A 93 16.37 5.89 5.29
CA GLN A 93 15.49 6.44 6.32
C GLN A 93 15.10 5.43 7.42
N SER A 94 15.50 4.16 7.30
CA SER A 94 15.27 3.11 8.31
C SER A 94 13.81 3.02 8.76
N VAL A 95 12.90 2.98 7.78
CA VAL A 95 11.44 2.94 8.01
C VAL A 95 11.03 1.69 8.79
N THR A 96 10.24 1.87 9.84
CA THR A 96 9.79 0.79 10.75
C THR A 96 8.29 0.58 10.80
N THR A 97 7.50 1.55 10.32
CA THR A 97 6.04 1.46 10.30
C THR A 97 5.46 1.71 8.90
N TRP A 98 4.22 1.27 8.67
CA TRP A 98 3.52 1.57 7.42
C TRP A 98 3.32 3.08 7.21
N ASN A 99 2.98 3.81 8.27
CA ASN A 99 2.79 5.27 8.20
C ASN A 99 4.10 5.97 7.81
N GLU A 100 5.22 5.59 8.43
CA GLU A 100 6.54 6.10 8.04
C GLU A 100 6.87 5.78 6.59
N LEU A 101 6.56 4.56 6.13
CA LEU A 101 6.77 4.17 4.73
C LEU A 101 5.99 5.06 3.78
N LYS A 102 4.70 5.22 4.05
CA LYS A 102 3.79 6.05 3.25
C LYS A 102 4.26 7.50 3.21
N ASP A 103 4.60 8.07 4.35
CA ASP A 103 5.09 9.46 4.46
C ASP A 103 6.42 9.65 3.74
N THR A 104 7.35 8.71 3.89
CA THR A 104 8.64 8.73 3.18
C THR A 104 8.44 8.68 1.67
N LEU A 105 7.56 7.81 1.18
CA LEU A 105 7.31 7.68 -0.26
C LEU A 105 6.60 8.93 -0.81
N TYR A 106 5.60 9.46 -0.12
CA TYR A 106 4.96 10.73 -0.50
C TYR A 106 5.97 11.88 -0.55
N ARG A 107 6.75 12.06 0.52
CA ARG A 107 7.67 13.21 0.63
C ARG A 107 8.73 13.22 -0.46
N ASN A 108 9.20 12.04 -0.90
CA ASN A 108 10.31 11.94 -1.85
C ASN A 108 9.88 11.74 -3.30
N PHE A 109 8.70 11.16 -3.55
CA PHE A 109 8.30 10.74 -4.89
C PHE A 109 6.92 11.26 -5.33
N ALA A 110 6.19 11.98 -4.48
CA ALA A 110 4.98 12.64 -4.94
C ALA A 110 5.32 13.81 -5.87
N ASP A 111 4.49 14.01 -6.90
CA ASP A 111 4.57 15.21 -7.71
C ASP A 111 4.12 16.41 -6.88
N GLN A 112 4.98 17.43 -6.78
CA GLN A 112 4.73 18.63 -5.98
C GLN A 112 4.01 19.72 -6.78
N ARG A 113 3.78 19.52 -8.08
CA ARG A 113 3.08 20.51 -8.92
C ARG A 113 1.59 20.51 -8.56
N ASP A 114 1.03 21.71 -8.55
CA ASP A 114 -0.41 21.89 -8.42
C ASP A 114 -1.14 21.53 -9.73
N GLU A 115 -2.46 21.40 -9.62
CA GLU A 115 -3.33 21.09 -10.76
C GLU A 115 -3.15 22.09 -11.91
N ALA A 116 -2.98 23.38 -11.60
CA ALA A 116 -2.84 24.44 -12.60
C ALA A 116 -1.55 24.29 -13.42
N CYS A 117 -0.43 23.91 -12.79
CA CYS A 117 0.81 23.63 -13.48
C CYS A 117 0.71 22.38 -14.35
N LEU A 118 0.13 21.30 -13.84
CA LEU A 118 -0.05 20.06 -14.61
C LEU A 118 -0.98 20.26 -15.82
N ASN A 119 -2.07 21.00 -15.67
CA ASN A 119 -2.97 21.36 -16.77
C ASN A 119 -2.27 22.23 -17.82
N ARG A 120 -1.46 23.21 -17.38
CA ARG A 120 -0.67 24.03 -18.31
C ARG A 120 0.30 23.16 -19.12
N ASP A 121 1.00 22.24 -18.47
CA ASP A 121 1.94 21.34 -19.15
C ASP A 121 1.24 20.46 -20.19
N LEU A 122 0.03 19.98 -19.88
CA LEU A 122 -0.78 19.20 -20.82
C LEU A 122 -1.20 20.03 -22.05
N VAL A 123 -1.67 21.27 -21.83
CA VAL A 123 -2.12 22.17 -22.91
C VAL A 123 -0.95 22.62 -23.81
N LEU A 124 0.23 22.82 -23.22
CA LEU A 124 1.43 23.22 -23.96
C LEU A 124 2.15 22.05 -24.62
N LEU A 125 1.75 20.80 -24.34
CA LEU A 125 2.39 19.62 -24.90
C LEU A 125 2.24 19.60 -26.42
N LYS A 126 3.36 19.49 -27.12
CA LYS A 126 3.40 19.31 -28.58
C LYS A 126 4.28 18.12 -28.92
N GLN A 127 3.88 17.41 -29.97
CA GLN A 127 4.69 16.34 -30.53
C GLN A 127 6.00 16.92 -31.05
N PHE A 128 7.12 16.31 -30.67
CA PHE A 128 8.42 16.73 -31.19
C PHE A 128 8.60 16.28 -32.65
N PRO A 129 9.45 16.98 -33.45
CA PRO A 129 9.65 16.67 -34.87
C PRO A 129 10.06 15.23 -35.18
N ASN A 130 10.75 14.57 -34.24
CA ASN A 130 11.27 13.19 -34.40
C ASN A 130 10.60 12.18 -33.45
N GLU A 131 9.46 12.54 -32.86
CA GLU A 131 8.73 11.70 -31.91
C GLU A 131 7.64 10.91 -32.64
N LYS A 132 7.53 9.61 -32.33
CA LYS A 132 6.46 8.78 -32.87
C LYS A 132 5.12 9.14 -32.20
N PRO A 133 3.97 8.99 -32.89
CA PRO A 133 2.66 9.28 -32.29
C PRO A 133 2.42 8.56 -30.95
N GLN A 134 2.85 7.31 -30.82
CA GLN A 134 2.73 6.55 -29.57
C GLN A 134 3.52 7.19 -28.43
N GLN A 135 4.74 7.66 -28.68
CA GLN A 135 5.59 8.27 -27.65
C GLN A 135 5.00 9.60 -27.16
N PHE A 136 4.40 10.37 -28.08
CA PHE A 136 3.68 11.58 -27.72
C PHE A 136 2.43 11.26 -26.88
N PHE A 137 1.66 10.24 -27.28
CA PHE A 137 0.51 9.76 -26.52
C PHE A 137 0.91 9.33 -25.10
N ASP A 138 2.00 8.56 -24.96
CA ASP A 138 2.48 8.10 -23.65
C ASP A 138 2.81 9.29 -22.72
N ARG A 139 3.35 10.39 -23.25
CA ARG A 139 3.61 11.62 -22.47
C ARG A 139 2.33 12.37 -22.09
N CYS A 140 1.34 12.44 -22.99
CA CYS A 140 0.02 12.98 -22.65
C CYS A 140 -0.58 12.18 -21.48
N LEU A 141 -0.49 10.85 -21.56
CA LEU A 141 -1.04 9.95 -20.55
C LEU A 141 -0.31 10.08 -19.20
N GLN A 142 1.01 10.27 -19.21
CA GLN A 142 1.77 10.55 -18.00
C GLN A 142 1.26 11.81 -17.28
N ILE A 143 1.10 12.93 -18.00
CA ILE A 143 0.60 14.16 -17.36
C ILE A 143 -0.83 13.98 -16.86
N LEU A 144 -1.69 13.28 -17.63
CA LEU A 144 -3.05 12.98 -17.20
C LEU A 144 -3.08 12.14 -15.91
N ASN A 145 -2.23 11.12 -15.80
CA ASN A 145 -2.13 10.28 -14.61
C ASN A 145 -1.69 11.07 -13.37
N LEU A 146 -0.79 12.05 -13.55
CA LEU A 146 -0.39 12.97 -12.48
C LEU A 146 -1.55 13.86 -12.02
N ILE A 147 -2.36 14.37 -12.96
CA ILE A 147 -3.57 15.16 -12.63
C ILE A 147 -4.57 14.29 -11.85
N CYS A 148 -4.86 13.09 -12.34
CA CYS A 148 -5.75 12.14 -11.64
C CYS A 148 -5.25 11.85 -10.22
N SER A 149 -3.95 11.60 -10.10
CA SER A 149 -3.24 11.39 -8.84
C SER A 149 -3.36 12.57 -7.89
N TYR A 150 -3.15 13.79 -8.39
CA TYR A 150 -3.30 15.02 -7.60
C TYR A 150 -4.70 15.11 -7.00
N VAL A 151 -5.73 14.90 -7.83
CA VAL A 151 -7.12 14.96 -7.37
C VAL A 151 -7.42 13.81 -6.41
N ASP A 152 -6.79 12.63 -6.52
CA ASP A 152 -7.05 11.52 -5.57
C ASP A 152 -6.55 11.85 -4.16
N ILE A 153 -5.47 12.61 -4.08
CA ILE A 153 -4.84 13.04 -2.84
C ILE A 153 -5.57 14.25 -2.24
N HIS A 154 -5.89 15.26 -3.06
CA HIS A 154 -6.32 16.58 -2.59
C HIS A 154 -7.83 16.81 -2.62
N GLU A 155 -8.59 16.05 -3.41
CA GLU A 155 -10.05 16.17 -3.41
C GLU A 155 -10.62 15.47 -2.17
N GLU A 156 -11.59 16.11 -1.52
CA GLU A 156 -12.27 15.53 -0.35
C GLU A 156 -13.56 14.80 -0.78
N GLN A 157 -14.20 15.28 -1.85
CA GLN A 157 -15.47 14.73 -2.33
C GLN A 157 -15.26 13.44 -3.14
N VAL A 158 -15.81 12.34 -2.65
CA VAL A 158 -15.74 11.03 -3.31
C VAL A 158 -16.44 11.06 -4.66
N GLU A 159 -17.51 11.83 -4.79
CA GLU A 159 -18.25 12.03 -6.04
C GLU A 159 -17.35 12.64 -7.11
N ALA A 160 -16.57 13.68 -6.76
CA ALA A 160 -15.64 14.33 -7.67
C ALA A 160 -14.51 13.38 -8.10
N LYS A 161 -14.00 12.53 -7.19
CA LYS A 161 -13.01 11.49 -7.54
C LYS A 161 -13.55 10.50 -8.56
N ASN A 162 -14.81 10.11 -8.44
CA ASN A 162 -15.45 9.12 -9.32
C ASN A 162 -15.71 9.63 -10.76
N ILE A 163 -15.67 10.95 -10.99
CA ILE A 163 -15.85 11.52 -12.33
C ILE A 163 -14.65 11.19 -13.25
N LYS A 164 -13.46 10.97 -12.69
CA LYS A 164 -12.23 10.66 -13.45
C LYS A 164 -12.30 9.36 -14.24
N THR A 165 -13.04 8.37 -13.73
CA THR A 165 -13.11 7.01 -14.30
C THR A 165 -14.39 6.76 -15.08
N ARG A 166 -15.38 7.65 -14.96
CA ARG A 166 -16.60 7.61 -15.77
C ARG A 166 -16.40 8.37 -17.06
N SER A 167 -15.94 7.66 -18.09
CA SER A 167 -16.27 8.06 -19.46
C SER A 167 -17.78 8.06 -19.60
N VAL A 168 -18.38 9.18 -19.98
CA VAL A 168 -19.77 9.24 -20.41
C VAL A 168 -19.90 8.27 -21.60
N GLN A 169 -20.62 7.16 -21.38
CA GLN A 169 -21.03 6.25 -22.45
C GLN A 169 -22.19 6.86 -23.22
#